data_AF-A0A7Z9SCG4-F1
#
_entry.id   AF-A0A7Z9SCG4-F1
#
_cell.length_a   1.000
_cell.length_b   1.000
_cell.length_c   1.000
_cell.angle_alpha   90.00
_cell.angle_beta   90.00
_cell.angle_gamma   90.00
#
_symmetry.space_group_name_H-M   'P 1'
#
loop_
_entity.id
_entity.type
_entity.pdbx_description
1 polymer ?
#
loop_
_entity_poly.entity_id
_entity_poly.type
_entity_poly.pdbx_seq_one_letter_code
_entity_poly.pdbx_strand_id
1 'polypeptide(L)'
;MKEKMIYISTNILDMETDVTLVNNLWGKSSFGIPDWSEELKDIRSKNSELNSRLFFSGPRNMKGDLIGECKKLKIGFNQGEF
;
A
#
# COMPACT_ATOMS: atom_id res chain seq x y z
N MET A 1 -19.77 -8.76 20.23
CA MET A 1 -19.40 -9.44 18.97
C MET A 1 -18.96 -8.35 18.00
N LYS A 2 -17.70 -8.31 17.53
CA LYS A 2 -17.28 -7.27 16.58
C LYS A 2 -17.71 -7.71 15.17
N GLU A 3 -18.63 -6.99 14.56
CA GLU A 3 -19.07 -7.26 13.19
C GLU A 3 -17.89 -7.05 12.23
N LYS A 4 -17.60 -8.07 11.41
CA LYS A 4 -16.65 -7.98 10.31
C LYS A 4 -17.46 -8.19 9.03
N MET A 5 -17.37 -7.27 8.09
CA MET A 5 -18.07 -7.35 6.81
C MET A 5 -17.07 -7.52 5.68
N ILE A 6 -17.35 -8.46 4.78
CA ILE A 6 -16.59 -8.62 3.53
C ILE A 6 -17.31 -7.79 2.47
N TYR A 7 -16.58 -6.86 1.86
CA TYR A 7 -17.03 -6.06 0.72
C TYR A 7 -16.35 -6.58 -0.54
N ILE A 8 -17.14 -6.92 -1.55
CA ILE A 8 -16.66 -7.41 -2.86
C ILE A 8 -17.21 -6.46 -3.91
N SER A 9 -16.33 -5.89 -4.73
CA SER A 9 -16.70 -5.07 -5.89
C SER A 9 -16.02 -5.58 -7.14
N THR A 10 -16.78 -5.70 -8.23
CA THR A 10 -16.25 -6.11 -9.53
C THR A 10 -16.47 -4.99 -10.53
N ASN A 11 -15.38 -4.52 -11.14
CA ASN A 11 -15.43 -3.67 -12.31
C ASN A 11 -15.50 -4.55 -13.56
N ILE A 12 -16.68 -4.59 -14.19
CA ILE A 12 -16.95 -5.43 -15.37
C ILE A 12 -16.26 -4.93 -16.65
N LEU A 13 -15.83 -3.66 -16.69
CA LEU A 13 -15.16 -3.08 -17.85
C LEU A 13 -13.69 -3.50 -17.88
N ASP A 14 -13.04 -3.48 -16.71
CA ASP A 14 -11.62 -3.80 -16.55
C ASP A 14 -11.38 -5.26 -16.10
N MET A 15 -12.45 -6.03 -15.92
CA MET A 15 -12.44 -7.41 -15.38
C MET A 15 -11.70 -7.55 -14.04
N GLU A 16 -11.67 -6.47 -13.26
CA GLU A 16 -10.99 -6.39 -11.98
C GLU A 16 -11.98 -6.67 -10.84
N THR A 17 -11.55 -7.45 -9.84
CA THR A 17 -12.36 -7.75 -8.66
C THR A 17 -11.58 -7.47 -7.39
N ASP A 18 -12.11 -6.53 -6.61
CA ASP A 18 -11.57 -6.11 -5.32
C ASP A 18 -12.33 -6.78 -4.18
N VAL A 19 -11.56 -7.30 -3.22
CA VAL A 19 -12.10 -7.89 -1.98
C VAL A 19 -11.50 -7.17 -0.79
N THR A 20 -12.34 -6.46 -0.04
CA THR A 20 -11.93 -5.70 1.16
C THR A 20 -12.62 -6.25 2.40
N LEU A 21 -11.85 -6.53 3.46
CA LEU A 21 -12.41 -6.82 4.77
C LEU A 21 -12.57 -5.52 5.57
N VAL A 22 -13.82 -5.14 5.84
CA VAL A 22 -14.17 -3.98 6.67
C VAL A 22 -14.34 -4.46 8.11
N ASN A 23 -13.53 -3.93 9.00
CA ASN A 23 -13.60 -4.22 10.43
C ASN A 23 -13.75 -2.91 11.24
N ASN A 24 -14.00 -2.99 12.55
CA ASN A 24 -14.17 -1.81 13.41
C ASN A 24 -12.87 -0.99 13.64
N LEU A 25 -11.77 -1.32 12.95
CA LEU A 25 -10.60 -0.46 12.83
C LEU A 25 -10.76 0.27 11.50
N TRP A 26 -10.47 1.56 11.45
CA TRP A 26 -10.56 2.41 10.26
C TRP A 26 -9.62 2.00 9.11
N GLY A 27 -9.06 0.78 9.15
CA GLY A 27 -8.18 0.21 8.15
C GLY A 27 -8.94 -0.63 7.13
N LYS A 28 -8.63 -0.39 5.86
CA LYS A 28 -8.96 -1.33 4.79
C LYS A 28 -7.92 -2.46 4.80
N SER A 29 -8.37 -3.70 4.78
CA SER A 29 -7.51 -4.87 4.56
C SER A 29 -7.70 -5.40 3.14
N SER A 30 -6.59 -5.63 2.44
CA SER A 30 -6.55 -6.24 1.11
C SER A 30 -5.88 -7.63 1.16
N PHE A 31 -6.09 -8.42 0.11
CA PHE A 31 -5.42 -9.69 -0.10
C PHE A 31 -4.33 -9.53 -1.17
N GLY A 32 -3.22 -10.28 -1.04
CA GLY A 32 -2.12 -10.29 -2.00
C GLY A 32 -0.90 -9.47 -1.57
N ILE A 33 0.02 -9.25 -2.52
CA ILE A 33 1.20 -8.41 -2.35
C ILE A 33 0.81 -6.98 -2.78
N PRO A 34 1.17 -5.94 -2.01
CA PRO A 34 0.88 -4.56 -2.40
C PRO A 34 1.54 -4.18 -3.74
N ASP A 35 0.81 -3.45 -4.59
CA ASP A 35 1.41 -2.74 -5.72
C ASP A 35 2.06 -1.45 -5.22
N TRP A 36 3.36 -1.51 -4.92
CA TRP A 36 4.09 -0.35 -4.41
C TRP A 36 4.22 0.81 -5.40
N SER A 37 4.05 0.57 -6.70
CA SER A 37 4.06 1.63 -7.71
C SER A 37 2.81 2.49 -7.59
N GLU A 38 1.64 1.85 -7.46
CA GLU A 38 0.37 2.56 -7.27
C GLU A 38 0.28 3.23 -5.90
N GLU A 39 0.54 2.47 -4.83
CA GLU A 39 0.41 2.93 -3.44
C GLU A 39 1.30 4.15 -3.17
N LEU A 40 2.58 4.10 -3.56
CA LEU A 40 3.49 5.22 -3.32
C LEU A 40 3.18 6.42 -4.23
N LYS A 41 2.66 6.19 -5.44
CA LYS A 41 2.29 7.27 -6.35
C LYS A 41 1.08 8.04 -5.82
N ASP A 42 0.06 7.35 -5.30
CA ASP A 42 -1.09 7.97 -4.65
C ASP A 42 -0.65 8.79 -3.42
N ILE A 43 0.16 8.22 -2.54
CA ILE A 43 0.71 8.93 -1.37
C ILE A 43 1.53 10.16 -1.80
N ARG A 44 2.38 10.03 -2.82
CA ARG A 44 3.21 11.14 -3.33
C ARG A 44 2.37 12.24 -3.96
N SER A 45 1.30 11.90 -4.67
CA SER A 45 0.40 12.88 -5.28
C SER A 45 -0.28 13.77 -4.24
N LYS A 46 -0.63 13.18 -3.07
CA LYS A 46 -1.25 13.86 -1.94
C LYS A 46 -0.28 14.70 -1.11
N ASN A 47 1.02 14.46 -1.22
CA ASN A 47 2.07 15.08 -0.41
C ASN A 47 3.23 15.62 -1.27
N SER A 48 2.93 16.11 -2.47
CA SER A 48 3.92 16.44 -3.50
C SER A 48 4.93 17.50 -3.07
N GLU A 49 4.51 18.43 -2.21
CA GLU A 49 5.33 19.52 -1.67
C GLU A 49 6.21 19.13 -0.48
N LEU A 50 5.97 17.95 0.12
CA LEU A 50 6.66 17.50 1.32
C LEU A 50 7.81 16.55 0.99
N ASN A 51 8.87 16.64 1.79
CA ASN A 51 9.94 15.64 1.77
C ASN A 51 9.46 14.37 2.45
N SER A 52 9.09 13.37 1.66
CA SER A 52 8.64 12.06 2.14
C SER A 52 9.82 11.14 2.44
N ARG A 53 9.68 10.33 3.49
CA ARG A 53 10.63 9.29 3.87
C ARG A 53 9.88 8.03 4.28
N LEU A 54 10.29 6.89 3.72
CA LEU A 54 9.75 5.57 4.01
C LEU A 54 10.66 4.82 4.96
N PHE A 55 10.07 4.20 5.97
CA PHE A 55 10.73 3.35 6.96
C PHE A 55 10.21 1.92 6.78
N PHE A 56 11.12 0.99 6.48
CA PHE A 56 10.78 -0.41 6.23
C PHE A 56 11.39 -1.31 7.32
N SER A 57 10.53 -2.11 7.94
CA SER A 57 10.90 -3.22 8.82
C SER A 57 10.18 -4.47 8.31
N GLY A 58 10.93 -5.48 7.87
CA GLY A 58 10.34 -6.69 7.32
C GLY A 58 11.30 -7.56 6.50
N PRO A 59 10.77 -8.66 5.93
CA PRO A 59 11.54 -9.61 5.13
C PRO A 59 12.23 -8.98 3.93
N ARG A 60 13.47 -9.41 3.65
CA ARG A 60 14.28 -8.85 2.54
C ARG A 60 13.62 -9.02 1.17
N ASN A 61 12.89 -10.12 0.96
CA ASN A 61 12.19 -10.40 -0.30
C ASN A 61 11.02 -9.45 -0.57
N MET A 62 10.47 -8.77 0.43
CA MET A 62 9.40 -7.77 0.25
C MET A 62 9.93 -6.37 -0.08
N LYS A 63 11.26 -6.19 -0.03
CA LYS A 63 11.91 -4.88 -0.16
C LYS A 63 12.21 -4.48 -1.62
N GLY A 64 12.35 -5.46 -2.52
CA GLY A 64 12.94 -5.27 -3.86
C GLY A 64 12.26 -4.16 -4.65
N ASP A 65 10.97 -4.36 -4.96
CA ASP A 65 10.18 -3.43 -5.76
C ASP A 65 9.97 -2.09 -5.03
N LEU A 66 9.81 -2.14 -3.71
CA LEU A 66 9.59 -0.97 -2.85
C LEU A 66 10.74 0.06 -2.95
N ILE A 67 12.01 -0.38 -2.96
CA ILE A 67 13.16 0.54 -3.10
C ILE A 67 13.15 1.18 -4.49
N GLY A 68 12.86 0.39 -5.53
CA GLY A 68 12.82 0.87 -6.90
C GLY A 68 11.83 2.02 -7.06
N GLU A 69 10.62 1.84 -6.53
CA GLU A 69 9.59 2.86 -6.56
C GLU A 69 9.92 4.09 -5.71
N CYS A 70 10.51 3.91 -4.53
CA CYS A 70 10.99 5.03 -3.72
C CYS A 70 12.01 5.91 -4.48
N LYS A 71 12.94 5.29 -5.23
CA LYS A 71 13.92 6.03 -6.04
C LYS A 71 13.25 6.82 -7.16
N LYS A 72 12.31 6.22 -7.89
CA LYS A 72 11.56 6.88 -8.97
C LYS A 72 10.79 8.10 -8.46
N LEU A 73 10.18 7.99 -7.28
CA LEU A 73 9.36 9.03 -6.67
C LEU A 73 10.14 10.01 -5.78
N LYS A 74 11.47 9.91 -5.72
CA LYS A 74 12.35 10.72 -4.87
C LYS A 74 11.96 10.68 -3.38
N ILE A 75 11.56 9.50 -2.91
CA ILE A 75 11.24 9.22 -1.50
C ILE A 75 12.49 8.67 -0.84
N GLY A 76 12.90 9.26 0.29
CA GLY A 76 14.03 8.73 1.07
C GLY A 76 13.67 7.36 1.66
N PHE A 77 14.56 6.38 1.58
CA PHE A 77 14.29 5.02 2.06
C PHE A 77 15.23 4.64 3.20
N ASN A 78 14.66 4.21 4.33
CA ASN A 78 15.38 3.70 5.49
C ASN A 78 14.94 2.27 5.84
N GLN A 79 15.91 1.43 6.19
CA GLN A 79 15.68 0.09 6.71
C GLN A 79 16.29 -0.01 8.11
N GLY A 80 15.57 -0.64 9.02
CA GLY A 80 16.00 -0.84 10.39
C GLY A 80 14.99 -1.66 11.19
N GLU A 81 15.36 -1.95 12.43
CA GLU A 81 14.42 -2.46 13.44
C GLU A 81 13.86 -1.23 14.15
N PHE A 82 12.58 -0.93 13.89
CA PHE A 82 11.83 0.20 14.44
C PHE A 82 10.66 -0.32 15.29
#